data_AF-A0A4R9Q7N1-F1
#
_entry.id   AF-A0A4R9Q7N1-F1
#
_cell.length_a   1.000
_cell.length_b   1.000
_cell.length_c   1.000
_cell.angle_alpha   90.00
_cell.angle_beta   90.00
_cell.angle_gamma   90.00
#
_symmetry.space_group_name_H-M   'P 1'
#
loop_
_entity.id
_entity.type
_entity.pdbx_description
1 polymer ?
#
loop_
_entity_poly.entity_id
_entity_poly.type
_entity_poly.pdbx_seq_one_letter_code
_entity_poly.pdbx_strand_id
1 'polypeptide(L)'
;MHIGADQAHTIIRRVEASDASVTDTEPADQLICRDEKAAYGDQAYCTHARHDRLAEAGIKDRLMHRPNKHHPLTPRQKLRNRLIAKVRAAVERPFAVFKEHYGMRRVRFFNLATNRTQCILAACAYNLRTMIGVLFPPEERRA
;
A
#
# COMPACT_ATOMS: atom_id res chain seq x y z
N MET A 1 5.12 -8.10 5.73
CA MET A 1 4.02 -7.20 6.18
C MET A 1 3.55 -6.45 4.97
N HIS A 2 2.25 -6.49 4.72
CA HIS A 2 1.58 -5.88 3.58
C HIS A 2 0.55 -4.89 4.12
N ILE A 3 0.46 -3.72 3.51
CA ILE A 3 -0.46 -2.67 3.96
C ILE A 3 -1.26 -2.09 2.79
N GLY A 4 -2.54 -1.84 3.03
CA GLY A 4 -3.37 -0.95 2.23
C GLY A 4 -3.55 0.36 2.98
N ALA A 5 -3.22 1.49 2.37
CA ALA A 5 -3.33 2.81 2.98
C ALA A 5 -4.18 3.75 2.10
N ASP A 6 -4.87 4.69 2.73
CA ASP A 6 -5.61 5.72 2.02
C ASP A 6 -4.67 6.74 1.35
N GLN A 7 -5.15 7.38 0.28
CA GLN A 7 -4.36 8.35 -0.47
C GLN A 7 -4.20 9.68 0.28
N ALA A 8 -5.25 10.15 0.95
CA ALA A 8 -5.32 11.52 1.44
C ALA A 8 -4.43 11.73 2.66
N HIS A 9 -4.43 10.77 3.58
CA HIS A 9 -3.80 10.91 4.88
C HIS A 9 -2.77 9.82 5.18
N THR A 10 -2.65 8.80 4.33
CA THR A 10 -1.75 7.66 4.51
C THR A 10 -2.09 6.83 5.75
N ILE A 11 -3.34 6.88 6.19
CA ILE A 11 -3.92 6.01 7.20
C ILE A 11 -3.95 4.59 6.65
N ILE A 12 -3.39 3.67 7.42
CA ILE A 12 -3.39 2.26 7.10
C ILE A 12 -4.78 1.70 7.36
N ARG A 13 -5.42 1.18 6.32
CA ARG A 13 -6.78 0.64 6.35
C ARG A 13 -6.80 -0.88 6.50
N ARG A 14 -5.78 -1.56 5.95
CA ARG A 14 -5.60 -3.01 6.04
C ARG A 14 -4.14 -3.34 6.29
N VAL A 15 -3.92 -4.38 7.08
CA VAL A 15 -2.60 -4.95 7.37
C VAL A 15 -2.71 -6.46 7.24
N GLU A 16 -1.77 -7.05 6.52
CA GLU A 16 -1.61 -8.50 6.48
C GLU A 16 -0.15 -8.87 6.74
N ALA A 17 0.07 -9.98 7.44
CA ALA A 17 1.41 -10.49 7.72
C ALA A 17 1.50 -11.93 7.24
N SER A 18 2.36 -12.15 6.25
CA SER A 18 2.62 -13.47 5.69
C SER A 18 4.05 -13.90 6.00
N ASP A 19 4.31 -15.19 5.78
CA ASP A 19 5.66 -15.72 5.72
C ASP A 19 6.47 -15.10 4.58
N ALA A 20 7.79 -15.19 4.69
CA ALA A 20 8.73 -14.66 3.70
C ALA A 20 8.69 -15.43 2.37
N SER A 21 8.15 -16.65 2.34
CA SER A 21 7.96 -17.45 1.13
C SER A 21 6.77 -16.96 0.28
N VAL A 22 5.84 -16.21 0.88
CA VAL A 22 4.66 -15.69 0.19
C VAL A 22 5.05 -14.42 -0.56
N THR A 23 4.72 -14.37 -1.85
CA THR A 23 5.01 -13.20 -2.68
C THR A 23 4.07 -12.05 -2.31
N ASP A 24 4.57 -10.82 -2.29
CA ASP A 24 3.79 -9.60 -1.96
C ASP A 24 2.50 -9.42 -2.78
N THR A 25 2.43 -10.04 -3.96
CA THR A 25 1.28 -9.96 -4.87
C THR A 25 0.11 -10.84 -4.44
N GLU A 26 0.33 -11.89 -3.66
CA GLU A 26 -0.71 -12.83 -3.22
C GLU A 26 -1.70 -12.21 -2.22
N PRO A 27 -1.26 -11.55 -1.12
CA PRO A 27 -2.18 -10.95 -0.16
C PRO A 27 -2.78 -9.62 -0.65
N ALA A 28 -2.36 -9.11 -1.82
CA ALA A 28 -2.71 -7.77 -2.28
C ALA A 28 -4.23 -7.53 -2.34
N ASP A 29 -5.01 -8.55 -2.74
CA ASP A 29 -6.46 -8.41 -2.87
C ASP A 29 -7.16 -8.33 -1.51
N GLN A 30 -6.53 -8.85 -0.45
CA GLN A 30 -7.00 -8.74 0.93
C GLN A 30 -6.81 -7.33 1.50
N LEU A 31 -5.98 -6.50 0.85
CA LEU A 31 -5.71 -5.13 1.26
C LEU A 31 -6.74 -4.12 0.72
N ILE A 32 -7.63 -4.54 -0.18
CA ILE A 32 -8.65 -3.70 -0.80
C ILE A 32 -9.91 -3.73 0.08
N CYS A 33 -10.37 -2.57 0.57
CA CYS A 33 -11.56 -2.48 1.42
C CYS A 33 -12.89 -2.51 0.64
N ARG A 34 -12.84 -2.26 -0.67
CA ARG A 34 -13.98 -2.22 -1.64
C ARG A 34 -14.86 -0.98 -1.60
N ASP A 35 -14.50 0.01 -0.79
CA ASP A 35 -15.12 1.34 -0.79
C ASP A 35 -14.22 2.39 -1.47
N GLU A 36 -13.06 1.98 -1.99
CA GLU A 36 -12.16 2.88 -2.69
C GLU A 36 -12.65 3.22 -4.10
N LYS A 37 -12.53 4.48 -4.49
CA LYS A 37 -12.79 4.91 -5.87
C LYS A 37 -11.71 4.42 -6.86
N ALA A 38 -10.51 4.15 -6.37
CA ALA A 38 -9.37 3.73 -7.18
C ALA A 38 -8.35 2.94 -6.36
N ALA A 39 -7.71 1.93 -6.98
CA ALA A 39 -6.63 1.14 -6.38
C ALA A 39 -5.30 1.41 -7.08
N TYR A 40 -4.31 1.94 -6.34
CA TYR A 40 -2.98 2.27 -6.86
C TYR A 40 -1.98 1.18 -6.46
N GLY A 41 -1.23 0.65 -7.44
CA GLY A 41 -0.28 -0.42 -7.19
C GLY A 41 0.89 -0.41 -8.17
N ASP A 42 2.00 -1.03 -7.74
CA ASP A 42 3.19 -1.19 -8.59
C ASP A 42 2.98 -2.23 -9.70
N GLN A 43 3.90 -2.28 -10.66
CA GLN A 43 3.85 -3.19 -11.80
C GLN A 43 3.89 -4.67 -11.40
N ALA A 44 4.45 -5.00 -10.23
CA ALA A 44 4.40 -6.35 -9.69
C ALA A 44 2.96 -6.83 -9.47
N TYR A 45 2.04 -5.91 -9.17
CA TYR A 45 0.63 -6.20 -8.94
C TYR A 45 -0.22 -6.26 -10.22
N CYS A 46 0.37 -6.06 -11.40
CA CYS A 46 -0.37 -6.10 -12.67
C CYS A 46 -0.66 -7.55 -13.08
N THR A 47 -1.89 -8.01 -12.85
CA THR A 47 -2.40 -9.32 -13.30
C THR A 47 -3.79 -9.17 -13.90
N HIS A 48 -4.12 -9.96 -14.93
CA HIS A 48 -5.44 -9.91 -15.60
C HIS A 48 -6.58 -10.12 -14.60
N ALA A 49 -6.47 -11.17 -13.77
CA ALA A 49 -7.46 -11.46 -12.74
C ALA A 49 -7.69 -10.28 -11.76
N ARG A 50 -6.66 -9.47 -11.47
CA ARG A 50 -6.82 -8.30 -10.60
C ARG A 50 -7.49 -7.14 -11.33
N HIS A 51 -7.19 -6.94 -12.60
CA HIS A 51 -7.88 -5.96 -13.43
C HIS A 51 -9.39 -6.26 -13.48
N ASP A 52 -9.75 -7.54 -13.68
CA ASP A 52 -11.14 -7.98 -13.75
C ASP A 52 -11.85 -7.76 -12.40
N ARG A 53 -11.23 -8.19 -11.29
CA ARG A 53 -11.78 -7.98 -9.93
C ARG A 53 -12.00 -6.51 -9.59
N LEU A 54 -11.08 -5.63 -9.99
CA LEU A 54 -11.23 -4.19 -9.77
C LEU A 54 -12.39 -3.62 -10.61
N ALA A 55 -12.53 -4.06 -11.85
CA ALA A 55 -13.63 -3.66 -12.72
C ALA A 55 -15.00 -4.12 -12.18
N GLU A 56 -15.10 -5.39 -11.75
CA GLU A 56 -16.30 -5.96 -11.13
C GLU A 56 -16.70 -5.21 -9.85
N ALA A 57 -15.72 -4.78 -9.06
CA ALA A 57 -15.95 -3.99 -7.86
C ALA A 57 -16.25 -2.50 -8.13
N GLY A 58 -16.23 -2.05 -9.39
CA GLY A 58 -16.40 -0.63 -9.74
C GLY A 58 -15.24 0.26 -9.29
N ILE A 59 -14.08 -0.33 -8.98
CA ILE A 59 -12.89 0.36 -8.49
C ILE A 59 -12.00 0.71 -9.67
N LYS A 60 -11.60 1.98 -9.79
CA LYS A 60 -10.73 2.41 -10.89
C LYS A 60 -9.35 1.78 -10.76
N ASP A 61 -8.99 0.99 -11.77
CA ASP A 61 -7.69 0.36 -11.86
C ASP A 61 -6.56 1.38 -12.14
N ARG A 62 -5.69 1.55 -11.14
CA ARG A 62 -4.46 2.34 -11.19
C ARG A 62 -3.24 1.49 -10.84
N LEU A 63 -3.21 0.24 -11.29
CA LEU A 63 -2.02 -0.61 -11.24
C LEU A 63 -1.07 -0.26 -12.38
N MET A 64 0.22 -0.09 -12.09
CA MET A 64 1.23 0.21 -13.11
C MET A 64 1.33 -0.92 -14.14
N HIS A 65 1.54 -0.58 -15.41
CA HIS A 65 1.78 -1.59 -16.44
C HIS A 65 3.16 -2.21 -16.29
N ARG A 66 3.22 -3.53 -16.43
CA ARG A 66 4.46 -4.30 -16.47
C ARG A 66 4.93 -4.47 -17.93
N PRO A 67 6.17 -4.11 -18.28
CA PRO A 67 6.75 -4.47 -19.57
C PRO A 67 6.97 -5.98 -19.66
N ASN A 68 6.96 -6.53 -20.88
CA ASN A 68 7.44 -7.89 -21.13
C ASN A 68 8.54 -7.88 -22.19
N LYS A 69 9.26 -9.00 -22.34
CA LYS A 69 10.42 -9.14 -23.24
C LYS A 69 10.11 -8.69 -24.68
N HIS A 70 8.88 -8.88 -25.13
CA HIS A 70 8.45 -8.62 -26.50
C HIS A 70 7.66 -7.32 -26.66
N HIS A 71 7.19 -6.73 -25.55
CA HIS A 71 6.30 -5.58 -25.53
C HIS A 71 6.82 -4.57 -24.50
N PRO A 72 7.69 -3.63 -24.93
CA PRO A 72 8.10 -2.53 -24.08
C PRO A 72 6.91 -1.59 -23.81
N LEU A 73 7.01 -0.81 -22.73
CA LEU A 73 5.99 0.19 -22.41
C LEU A 73 5.96 1.29 -23.47
N THR A 74 4.76 1.59 -23.96
CA THR A 74 4.50 2.76 -24.81
C THR A 74 4.76 4.07 -24.04
N PRO A 75 5.02 5.20 -24.71
CA PRO A 75 5.17 6.51 -24.05
C PRO A 75 4.00 6.86 -23.13
N ARG A 76 2.76 6.55 -23.55
CA ARG A 76 1.54 6.77 -22.76
C ARG A 76 1.52 5.90 -21.50
N GLN A 77 1.91 4.63 -21.58
CA GLN A 77 2.01 3.75 -20.42
C GLN A 77 3.12 4.21 -19.46
N LYS A 78 4.27 4.66 -19.98
CA LYS A 78 5.34 5.25 -19.15
C LYS A 78 4.85 6.47 -18.38
N LEU A 79 4.11 7.38 -19.04
CA LEU A 79 3.51 8.54 -18.38
C LEU A 79 2.49 8.11 -17.31
N ARG A 80 1.60 7.17 -17.62
CA ARG A 80 0.63 6.62 -16.65
C ARG A 80 1.35 6.04 -15.42
N ASN A 81 2.37 5.22 -15.63
CA ASN A 81 3.17 4.63 -14.55
C ASN A 81 3.84 5.70 -13.68
N ARG A 82 4.39 6.76 -14.30
CA ARG A 82 4.99 7.89 -13.57
C ARG A 82 3.99 8.62 -12.69
N LEU A 83 2.78 8.87 -13.19
CA LEU A 83 1.71 9.51 -12.42
C LEU A 83 1.24 8.64 -11.25
N ILE A 84 1.09 7.33 -11.49
CA ILE A 84 0.73 6.37 -10.44
C ILE A 84 1.82 6.27 -9.37
N ALA A 85 3.10 6.22 -9.78
CA ALA A 85 4.23 6.13 -8.85
C ALA A 85 4.27 7.29 -7.86
N LYS A 86 3.96 8.52 -8.31
CA LYS A 86 3.87 9.70 -7.41
C LYS A 86 2.82 9.52 -6.31
N VAL A 87 1.67 8.95 -6.64
CA VAL A 87 0.59 8.72 -5.68
C VAL A 87 0.96 7.57 -4.74
N ARG A 88 1.46 6.46 -5.29
CA ARG A 88 1.84 5.26 -4.52
C ARG A 88 2.96 5.55 -3.52
N ALA A 89 3.90 6.43 -3.83
CA ALA A 89 5.04 6.75 -2.97
C ALA A 89 4.64 7.16 -1.54
N ALA A 90 3.41 7.64 -1.33
CA ALA A 90 2.87 7.92 0.00
C ALA A 90 2.93 6.69 0.94
N VAL A 91 2.70 5.49 0.42
CA VAL A 91 2.72 4.23 1.21
C VAL A 91 4.10 3.89 1.77
N GLU A 92 5.16 4.49 1.23
CA GLU A 92 6.53 4.28 1.71
C GLU A 92 6.76 4.95 3.08
N ARG A 93 5.98 5.98 3.43
CA ARG A 93 6.11 6.70 4.70
C ARG A 93 5.82 5.80 5.92
N PRO A 94 4.71 5.03 5.99
CA PRO A 94 4.51 4.03 7.04
C PRO A 94 5.70 3.08 7.20
N PHE A 95 6.21 2.53 6.09
CA PHE A 95 7.34 1.61 6.13
C PHE A 95 8.62 2.26 6.64
N ALA A 96 8.90 3.51 6.25
CA ALA A 96 10.01 4.27 6.79
C ALA A 96 9.87 4.44 8.31
N VAL A 97 8.67 4.75 8.80
CA VAL A 97 8.41 4.89 10.24
C VAL A 97 8.60 3.58 10.98
N PHE A 98 8.09 2.48 10.44
CA PHE A 98 8.27 1.16 11.04
C PHE A 98 9.76 0.81 11.17
N LYS A 99 10.55 1.10 10.13
CA LYS A 99 12.00 0.79 10.11
C LYS A 99 12.80 1.71 11.03
N GLU A 100 12.64 3.02 10.89
CA GLU A 100 13.52 4.00 11.55
C GLU A 100 13.09 4.36 12.97
N HIS A 101 11.77 4.40 13.26
CA HIS A 101 11.27 4.82 14.56
C HIS A 101 10.80 3.67 15.44
N TYR A 102 10.23 2.61 14.85
CA TYR A 102 9.76 1.45 15.62
C TYR A 102 10.79 0.30 15.65
N GLY A 103 11.94 0.46 15.00
CA GLY A 103 13.01 -0.54 15.00
C GLY A 103 12.62 -1.85 14.32
N MET A 104 11.65 -1.83 13.40
CA MET A 104 11.12 -3.01 12.69
C MET A 104 11.83 -3.26 11.36
N ARG A 105 13.15 -3.01 11.30
CA ARG A 105 13.97 -3.43 10.15
C ARG A 105 14.00 -4.95 9.98
N ARG A 106 13.79 -5.69 11.07
CA ARG A 106 13.62 -7.14 11.12
C ARG A 106 12.51 -7.47 12.11
N VAL A 107 11.74 -8.50 11.82
CA VAL A 107 10.80 -9.08 12.79
C VAL A 107 11.58 -9.83 13.87
N ARG A 108 11.08 -9.82 15.11
CA ARG A 108 11.82 -10.35 16.27
C ARG A 108 11.47 -11.79 16.61
N PHE A 109 10.29 -12.25 16.20
CA PHE A 109 9.75 -13.52 16.65
C PHE A 109 9.85 -14.58 15.57
N PHE A 110 9.95 -15.85 15.98
CA PHE A 110 9.90 -16.99 15.07
C PHE A 110 8.46 -17.38 14.69
N ASN A 111 7.50 -17.04 15.54
CA ASN A 111 6.09 -17.38 15.32
C ASN A 111 5.40 -16.30 14.48
N LEU A 112 4.75 -16.72 13.39
CA LEU A 112 3.98 -15.86 12.50
C LEU A 112 2.86 -15.12 13.24
N ALA A 113 2.14 -15.76 14.15
CA ALA A 113 1.07 -15.12 14.92
C ALA A 113 1.61 -13.94 15.76
N THR A 114 2.76 -14.12 16.42
CA THR A 114 3.40 -13.05 17.20
C THR A 114 3.88 -11.92 16.31
N ASN A 115 4.49 -12.25 15.17
CA ASN A 115 4.91 -11.24 14.18
C ASN A 115 3.71 -10.48 13.60
N ARG A 116 2.59 -11.17 13.34
CA ARG A 116 1.34 -10.56 12.88
C ARG A 116 0.81 -9.58 13.91
N THR A 117 0.75 -9.98 15.19
CA THR A 117 0.36 -9.09 16.29
C THR A 117 1.26 -7.87 16.37
N GLN A 118 2.59 -8.03 16.28
CA GLN A 118 3.53 -6.91 16.26
C GLN A 118 3.25 -5.95 15.09
N CYS A 119 3.01 -6.47 13.88
CA CYS A 119 2.70 -5.66 12.70
C CYS A 119 1.41 -4.86 12.87
N ILE A 120 0.36 -5.48 13.41
CA ILE A 120 -0.93 -4.83 13.66
C ILE A 120 -0.78 -3.72 14.71
N LEU A 121 -0.12 -4.00 15.83
CA LEU A 121 0.11 -3.01 16.89
C LEU A 121 0.92 -1.80 16.37
N ALA A 122 1.95 -2.05 15.56
CA ALA A 122 2.72 -0.99 14.92
C ALA A 122 1.88 -0.14 13.97
N ALA A 123 1.02 -0.75 13.17
CA ALA A 123 0.11 -0.03 12.28
C ALA A 123 -0.92 0.80 13.07
N CYS A 124 -1.47 0.26 14.16
CA CYS A 124 -2.36 1.01 15.06
C CYS A 124 -1.65 2.22 15.67
N ALA A 125 -0.43 2.04 16.19
CA ALA A 125 0.36 3.14 16.75
C ALA A 125 0.68 4.22 15.69
N TYR A 126 1.04 3.79 14.47
CA TYR A 126 1.25 4.71 13.35
C TYR A 126 -0.01 5.52 13.01
N ASN A 127 -1.16 4.85 12.92
CA ASN A 127 -2.43 5.51 12.63
C ASN A 127 -2.80 6.51 13.73
N LEU A 128 -2.71 6.13 15.00
CA LEU A 128 -2.99 7.03 16.13
C LEU A 128 -2.14 8.30 16.06
N ARG A 129 -0.84 8.16 15.81
CA ARG A 129 0.07 9.30 15.65
C ARG A 129 -0.30 10.17 14.44
N THR A 130 -0.61 9.54 13.32
CA THR A 130 -0.93 10.25 12.05
C THR A 130 -2.25 10.98 12.13
N MET A 131 -3.26 10.40 12.81
CA MET A 131 -4.58 11.00 12.99
C MET A 131 -4.56 12.31 13.75
N ILE A 132 -3.60 12.53 14.66
CA ILE A 132 -3.45 13.83 15.34
C ILE A 132 -3.28 14.95 14.33
N GLY A 133 -2.44 14.77 13.30
CA GLY A 133 -2.23 15.78 12.26
C GLY A 133 -3.39 15.92 11.26
N VAL A 134 -4.27 14.93 11.20
CA VAL A 134 -5.50 14.96 10.37
C VAL A 134 -6.61 15.71 11.09
N LEU A 135 -6.80 15.43 12.39
CA LEU A 135 -7.85 16.04 13.22
C LEU A 135 -7.48 17.47 13.66
N PHE A 136 -6.20 17.72 13.91
CA PHE A 136 -5.66 19.00 14.34
C PHE A 136 -4.60 19.49 13.35
N PRO A 137 -4.99 19.84 12.11
CA PRO A 137 -4.04 20.36 11.14
C PRO A 137 -3.46 21.69 11.66
N PRO A 138 -2.14 21.91 11.54
CA PRO A 138 -1.52 23.18 11.92
C PRO A 138 -2.18 24.33 11.14
N GLU A 139 -2.34 25.49 11.79
CA GLU A 139 -3.17 26.61 11.29
C GLU A 139 -2.79 27.07 9.88
N GLU A 140 -1.53 26.93 9.49
CA GLU A 140 -1.00 27.25 8.17
C GLU A 140 -1.56 26.39 7.02
N ARG A 141 -2.21 25.25 7.32
CA ARG A 141 -2.75 24.32 6.31
C ARG A 141 -4.21 24.59 5.94
N ARG A 142 -4.82 25.67 6.46
CA ARG A 142 -6.23 26.04 6.23
C ARG A 142 -6.45 27.05 5.08
N ALA A 143 -5.39 27.44 4.36
CA ALA A 143 -5.46 28.27 3.15
C ALA A 143 -5.38 27.40 1.89
#